data_AF-A0A0F3ITN8-F1
#
_entry.id   AF-A0A0F3ITN8-F1
#
_cell.length_a   1.000
_cell.length_b   1.000
_cell.length_c   1.000
_cell.angle_alpha   90.00
_cell.angle_beta   90.00
_cell.angle_gamma   90.00
#
_symmetry.space_group_name_H-M   'P 1'
#
loop_
_entity.id
_entity.type
_entity.pdbx_description
1 polymer ?
#
loop_
_entity_poly.entity_id
_entity_poly.type
_entity_poly.pdbx_seq_one_letter_code
_entity_poly.pdbx_strand_id
1 'polypeptide(L)'
;MSNSLTFEIVNDSGQDDGSVYLLLTGESIGFPTSPAQVTPAVVNLPQASGDSATSSLLNALGTSTTFVSPLTGATLPVYSFDLDTIVSGRLLISFGTAITYSGGTAPTAIQENFRWDKMEFGYPGSGADLTSLDFFGIPLQFDFIDSAGTILETATFYSSTATL
;
A
#
# COMPACT_ATOMS: atom_id res chain seq x y z
N MET A 1 6.93 -3.98 24.31
CA MET A 1 5.86 -4.26 23.34
C MET A 1 6.36 -3.76 22.01
N SER A 2 6.15 -4.51 20.93
CA SER A 2 6.53 -4.04 19.60
C SER A 2 5.68 -2.79 19.28
N ASN A 3 6.32 -1.67 18.98
CA ASN A 3 5.67 -0.42 18.60
C ASN A 3 5.57 -0.34 17.07
N SER A 4 5.27 -1.45 16.41
CA SER A 4 5.22 -1.54 14.96
C SER A 4 3.77 -1.76 14.50
N LEU A 5 3.40 -1.12 13.40
CA LEU A 5 2.18 -1.38 12.66
C LEU A 5 2.44 -2.44 11.60
N THR A 6 1.73 -3.55 11.65
CA THR A 6 1.75 -4.56 10.58
C THR A 6 0.77 -4.16 9.48
N PHE A 7 1.27 -4.06 8.25
CA PHE A 7 0.45 -3.95 7.05
C PHE A 7 0.17 -5.34 6.51
N GLU A 8 -1.11 -5.65 6.30
CA GLU A 8 -1.57 -6.86 5.64
C GLU A 8 -2.28 -6.47 4.35
N ILE A 9 -1.84 -7.05 3.23
CA ILE A 9 -2.30 -6.71 1.89
C ILE A 9 -2.85 -7.96 1.23
N VAL A 10 -4.09 -7.84 0.74
CA VAL A 10 -4.79 -8.88 -0.01
C VAL A 10 -5.07 -8.34 -1.40
N ASN A 11 -4.67 -9.08 -2.42
CA ASN A 11 -5.06 -8.80 -3.80
C ASN A 11 -6.33 -9.56 -4.17
N ASP A 12 -7.48 -8.91 -3.99
CA ASP A 12 -8.80 -9.42 -4.42
C ASP A 12 -9.27 -8.74 -5.72
N SER A 13 -8.34 -8.21 -6.51
CA SER A 13 -8.66 -7.45 -7.74
C SER A 13 -8.92 -8.33 -8.97
N GLY A 14 -8.57 -9.63 -8.89
CA GLY A 14 -8.52 -10.54 -10.03
C GLY A 14 -7.28 -10.41 -10.92
N GLN A 15 -6.36 -9.50 -10.61
CA GLN A 15 -5.03 -9.45 -11.24
C GLN A 15 -4.09 -10.51 -10.63
N ASP A 16 -3.10 -10.97 -11.39
CA ASP A 16 -2.02 -11.81 -10.85
C ASP A 16 -1.18 -11.02 -9.82
N ASP A 17 -0.77 -11.66 -8.73
CA ASP A 17 0.05 -10.96 -7.71
C ASP A 17 1.40 -10.46 -8.26
N GLY A 18 1.90 -11.10 -9.34
CA GLY A 18 3.08 -10.68 -10.08
C GLY A 18 2.86 -9.49 -11.03
N SER A 19 1.66 -8.92 -11.07
CA SER A 19 1.33 -7.69 -11.79
C SER A 19 0.79 -6.58 -10.89
N VAL A 20 0.80 -6.78 -9.57
CA VAL A 20 0.48 -5.74 -8.58
C VAL A 20 1.77 -5.16 -8.02
N TYR A 21 1.87 -3.83 -7.99
CA TYR A 21 3.05 -3.12 -7.53
C TYR A 21 2.73 -2.21 -6.35
N LEU A 22 3.68 -2.10 -5.42
CA LEU A 22 3.59 -1.31 -4.20
C LEU A 22 4.74 -0.32 -4.11
N LEU A 23 4.42 0.92 -3.71
CA LEU A 23 5.41 1.94 -3.39
C LEU A 23 4.99 2.67 -2.11
N LEU A 24 5.84 2.61 -1.09
CA LEU A 24 5.65 3.37 0.13
C LEU A 24 6.37 4.71 0.01
N THR A 25 5.67 5.81 0.27
CA THR A 25 6.24 7.16 0.25
C THR A 25 5.86 7.92 1.50
N GLY A 26 6.70 8.85 1.96
CA GLY A 26 6.47 9.62 3.17
C GLY A 26 7.78 10.13 3.76
N GLU A 27 7.71 10.69 4.96
CA GLU A 27 8.88 11.18 5.70
C GLU A 27 9.18 10.28 6.90
N SER A 28 10.44 10.24 7.32
CA SER A 28 10.87 9.51 8.52
C SER A 28 10.41 8.05 8.54
N ILE A 29 10.47 7.39 7.38
CA ILE A 29 10.06 5.99 7.23
C ILE A 29 11.05 5.09 7.96
N GLY A 30 10.54 4.27 8.88
CA GLY A 30 11.33 3.34 9.68
C GLY A 30 10.69 1.96 9.73
N PHE A 31 11.53 0.93 9.66
CA PHE A 31 11.15 -0.48 9.70
C PHE A 31 11.83 -1.18 10.88
N PRO A 32 11.21 -2.24 11.44
CA PRO A 32 11.87 -3.07 12.43
C PRO A 32 13.22 -3.60 11.94
N THR A 33 14.22 -3.60 12.82
CA THR A 33 15.57 -4.06 12.50
C THR A 33 15.75 -5.58 12.61
N SER A 34 14.81 -6.28 13.23
CA SER A 34 14.87 -7.73 13.41
C SER A 34 13.47 -8.31 13.68
N PRO A 35 13.06 -9.39 13.00
CA PRO A 35 13.78 -10.07 11.90
C PRO A 35 13.85 -9.20 10.64
N ALA A 36 14.83 -9.46 9.76
CA ALA A 36 14.88 -8.80 8.45
C ALA A 36 13.64 -9.18 7.64
N GLN A 37 12.79 -8.20 7.35
CA GLN A 37 11.56 -8.38 6.58
C GLN A 37 11.75 -7.81 5.18
N VAL A 38 11.07 -8.41 4.20
CA VAL A 38 10.97 -7.81 2.87
C VAL A 38 9.97 -6.68 2.94
N THR A 39 10.42 -5.46 2.63
CA THR A 39 9.59 -4.25 2.61
C THR A 39 9.23 -3.90 1.17
N PRO A 40 8.17 -3.12 0.94
CA PRO A 40 7.97 -2.51 -0.36
C PRO A 40 9.13 -1.58 -0.72
N ALA A 41 9.22 -1.16 -1.98
CA ALA A 41 10.07 -0.05 -2.37
C ALA A 41 9.66 1.23 -1.62
N VAL A 42 10.64 2.08 -1.31
CA VAL A 42 10.45 3.24 -0.44
C VAL A 42 10.97 4.53 -1.08
N VAL A 43 10.19 5.61 -0.97
CA VAL A 43 10.64 6.99 -1.17
C VAL A 43 10.55 7.72 0.15
N ASN A 44 11.70 7.97 0.78
CA ASN A 44 11.78 8.83 1.96
C ASN A 44 11.96 10.27 1.50
N LEU A 45 11.01 11.13 1.86
CA LEU A 45 10.95 12.53 1.44
C LEU A 45 11.70 13.46 2.41
N PRO A 46 12.25 14.58 1.91
CA PRO A 46 12.34 14.95 0.49
C PRO A 46 13.39 14.12 -0.27
N GLN A 47 13.11 13.78 -1.52
CA GLN A 47 14.05 13.08 -2.39
C GLN A 47 15.04 14.06 -3.04
N ALA A 48 16.30 13.67 -3.25
CA ALA A 48 17.22 14.49 -4.03
C ALA A 48 16.89 14.44 -5.53
N SER A 49 17.27 15.47 -6.29
CA SER A 49 16.93 15.61 -7.72
C SER A 49 17.53 14.53 -8.64
N GLY A 50 18.42 13.67 -8.14
CA GLY A 50 19.01 12.55 -8.88
C GLY A 50 18.52 11.18 -8.41
N ASP A 51 17.68 11.13 -7.38
CA ASP A 51 17.20 9.87 -6.84
C ASP A 51 16.02 9.35 -7.66
N SER A 52 15.90 8.03 -7.70
CA SER A 52 14.74 7.36 -8.25
C SER A 52 14.44 6.09 -7.46
N ALA A 53 13.15 5.81 -7.28
CA ALA A 53 12.67 4.56 -6.72
C ALA A 53 11.51 4.04 -7.57
N THR A 54 11.57 2.76 -7.90
CA THR A 54 10.50 2.05 -8.61
C THR A 54 9.81 1.09 -7.65
N SER A 55 8.49 1.05 -7.72
CA SER A 55 7.63 0.17 -6.92
C SER A 55 8.07 -1.29 -7.01
N SER A 56 8.00 -2.01 -5.89
CA SER A 56 8.25 -3.45 -5.80
C SER A 56 6.99 -4.23 -6.16
N LEU A 57 7.15 -5.46 -6.64
CA LEU A 57 6.02 -6.39 -6.81
C LEU A 57 5.42 -6.78 -5.46
N LEU A 58 4.09 -6.96 -5.41
CA LEU A 58 3.38 -7.45 -4.23
C LEU A 58 3.91 -8.82 -3.80
N ASN A 59 4.04 -9.75 -4.74
CA ASN A 59 4.51 -11.12 -4.46
C ASN A 59 6.00 -11.23 -4.09
N ALA A 60 6.72 -10.11 -4.04
CA ALA A 60 8.06 -10.07 -3.46
C ALA A 60 8.03 -9.98 -1.93
N LEU A 61 6.91 -9.53 -1.34
CA LEU A 61 6.71 -9.50 0.10
C LEU A 61 6.57 -10.91 0.69
N GLY A 62 6.81 -11.04 1.99
CA GLY A 62 6.52 -12.27 2.72
C GLY A 62 5.01 -12.50 2.85
N THR A 63 4.57 -13.75 2.78
CA THR A 63 3.19 -14.14 3.08
C THR A 63 3.04 -14.49 4.56
N SER A 64 2.08 -13.88 5.25
CA SER A 64 1.81 -14.16 6.67
C SER A 64 0.77 -15.27 6.87
N THR A 65 -0.28 -15.27 6.06
CA THR A 65 -1.44 -16.15 6.18
C THR A 65 -2.25 -16.19 4.87
N THR A 66 -3.46 -16.73 4.92
CA THR A 66 -4.45 -16.69 3.84
C THR A 66 -5.75 -16.02 4.29
N PHE A 67 -6.43 -15.38 3.36
CA PHE A 67 -7.72 -14.72 3.54
C PHE A 67 -8.74 -15.33 2.58
N VAL A 68 -9.98 -15.57 3.04
CA VAL A 68 -11.06 -16.00 2.16
C VAL A 68 -11.83 -14.78 1.73
N SER A 69 -11.76 -14.44 0.44
CA SER A 69 -12.47 -13.29 -0.12
C SER A 69 -13.97 -13.40 0.13
N PRO A 70 -14.60 -12.38 0.75
CA PRO A 70 -16.06 -12.34 0.87
C PRO A 70 -16.75 -12.03 -0.46
N LEU A 71 -16.01 -11.53 -1.46
CA LEU A 71 -16.53 -11.17 -2.79
C LEU A 71 -16.53 -12.36 -3.75
N THR A 72 -15.44 -13.14 -3.75
CA THR A 72 -15.22 -14.22 -4.72
C THR A 72 -15.25 -15.61 -4.10
N GLY A 73 -15.12 -15.72 -2.78
CA GLY A 73 -14.94 -17.00 -2.08
C GLY A 73 -13.56 -17.64 -2.28
N ALA A 74 -12.66 -16.99 -3.02
CA ALA A 74 -11.31 -17.49 -3.25
C ALA A 74 -10.47 -17.41 -1.97
N THR A 75 -9.59 -18.40 -1.76
CA THR A 75 -8.54 -18.33 -0.74
C THR A 75 -7.34 -17.62 -1.35
N LEU A 76 -7.02 -16.43 -0.82
CA LEU A 76 -5.98 -15.54 -1.31
C LEU A 76 -4.83 -15.45 -0.31
N PRO A 77 -3.57 -15.29 -0.78
CA PRO A 77 -2.46 -15.01 0.12
C PRO A 77 -2.61 -13.63 0.77
N VAL A 78 -2.18 -13.52 2.03
CA VAL A 78 -2.00 -12.25 2.73
C VAL A 78 -0.51 -11.94 2.74
N TYR A 79 -0.14 -10.84 2.11
CA TYR A 79 1.23 -10.33 2.10
C TYR A 79 1.41 -9.33 3.24
N SER A 80 2.58 -9.31 3.87
CA SER A 80 2.78 -8.38 4.99
C SER A 80 4.17 -7.77 5.08
N PHE A 81 4.19 -6.55 5.65
CA PHE A 81 5.39 -5.87 6.13
C PHE A 81 5.07 -5.09 7.41
N ASP A 82 6.04 -4.93 8.30
CA ASP A 82 5.91 -4.16 9.54
C ASP A 82 6.52 -2.77 9.37
N LEU A 83 5.99 -1.78 10.08
CA LEU A 83 6.41 -0.39 10.01
C LEU A 83 6.50 0.21 11.42
N ASP A 84 7.64 0.81 11.78
CA ASP A 84 7.84 1.46 13.08
C ASP A 84 7.39 2.92 13.08
N THR A 85 7.58 3.62 11.96
CA THR A 85 7.26 5.05 11.86
C THR A 85 7.09 5.48 10.41
N ILE A 86 6.18 6.41 10.19
CA ILE A 86 6.04 7.20 8.96
C ILE A 86 5.23 8.47 9.25
N VAL A 87 5.67 9.57 8.66
CA VAL A 87 4.96 10.86 8.67
C VAL A 87 4.48 11.16 7.25
N SER A 88 3.23 11.59 7.10
CA SER A 88 2.63 11.92 5.79
C SER A 88 2.80 10.79 4.76
N GLY A 89 2.51 9.57 5.22
CA GLY A 89 2.69 8.34 4.48
C GLY A 89 1.65 8.14 3.39
N ARG A 90 2.07 7.50 2.31
CA ARG A 90 1.20 6.98 1.26
C ARG A 90 1.67 5.61 0.83
N LEU A 91 0.76 4.64 0.82
CA LEU A 91 0.97 3.36 0.15
C LEU A 91 0.29 3.43 -1.22
N LEU A 92 1.10 3.54 -2.27
CA LEU A 92 0.62 3.56 -3.64
C LEU A 92 0.57 2.14 -4.18
N ILE A 93 -0.51 1.84 -4.92
CA ILE A 93 -0.77 0.53 -5.51
C ILE A 93 -1.07 0.72 -6.98
N SER A 94 -0.43 -0.05 -7.86
CA SER A 94 -0.73 -0.05 -9.31
C SER A 94 -0.84 -1.46 -9.88
N PHE A 95 -1.52 -1.55 -11.03
CA PHE A 95 -1.70 -2.80 -11.77
C PHE A 95 -1.00 -2.77 -13.13
N GLY A 96 -0.36 -3.86 -13.50
CA GLY A 96 0.30 -4.09 -14.79
C GLY A 96 1.60 -3.31 -15.02
N THR A 97 1.75 -2.14 -14.39
CA THR A 97 2.90 -1.24 -14.57
C THR A 97 3.41 -0.75 -13.22
N ALA A 98 4.74 -0.75 -13.06
CA ALA A 98 5.42 -0.22 -11.88
C ALA A 98 5.36 1.31 -11.84
N ILE A 99 5.10 1.86 -10.65
CA ILE A 99 5.22 3.30 -10.39
C ILE A 99 6.71 3.65 -10.20
N THR A 100 7.19 4.70 -10.86
CA THR A 100 8.55 5.22 -10.61
C THR A 100 8.50 6.66 -10.15
N TYR A 101 8.97 6.90 -8.93
CA TYR A 101 9.28 8.23 -8.44
C TYR A 101 10.68 8.60 -8.94
N SER A 102 10.81 9.70 -9.67
CA SER A 102 12.11 10.12 -10.24
C SER A 102 12.30 11.62 -10.20
N GLY A 103 13.52 12.06 -9.88
CA GLY A 103 13.89 13.47 -9.93
C GLY A 103 13.06 14.35 -8.99
N GLY A 104 12.63 13.79 -7.84
CA GLY A 104 11.79 14.50 -6.87
C GLY A 104 10.36 14.80 -7.35
N THR A 105 9.90 14.15 -8.42
CA THR A 105 8.53 14.32 -8.95
C THR A 105 7.68 13.10 -8.63
N ALA A 106 6.53 13.32 -7.98
CA ALA A 106 5.54 12.28 -7.72
C ALA A 106 4.83 11.85 -9.01
N PRO A 107 4.43 10.57 -9.11
CA PRO A 107 3.49 10.15 -10.15
C PRO A 107 2.17 10.93 -10.01
N THR A 108 1.57 11.29 -11.13
CA THR A 108 0.27 11.97 -11.16
C THR A 108 -0.67 11.24 -12.11
N ALA A 109 -1.98 11.25 -11.82
CA ALA A 109 -2.97 10.57 -12.64
C ALA A 109 -3.04 11.09 -14.10
N ILE A 110 -2.45 12.26 -14.39
CA ILE A 110 -2.38 12.83 -15.74
C ILE A 110 -1.14 12.33 -16.50
N GLN A 111 -0.04 12.06 -15.78
CA GLN A 111 1.23 11.64 -16.39
C GLN A 111 1.26 10.14 -16.66
N GLU A 112 0.51 9.35 -15.89
CA GLU A 112 0.50 7.90 -15.98
C GLU A 112 -0.61 7.37 -16.89
N ASN A 113 -0.32 6.32 -17.66
CA ASN A 113 -1.27 5.64 -18.55
C ASN A 113 -1.69 4.26 -18.01
N PHE A 114 -1.58 4.06 -16.69
CA PHE A 114 -1.94 2.82 -16.00
C PHE A 114 -2.83 3.10 -14.79
N ARG A 115 -3.50 2.05 -14.31
CA ARG A 115 -4.40 2.08 -13.15
C ARG A 115 -3.57 2.05 -11.86
N TRP A 116 -3.75 3.05 -11.01
CA TRP A 116 -3.14 3.12 -9.69
C TRP A 116 -3.98 3.96 -8.74
N ASP A 117 -3.83 3.77 -7.44
CA ASP A 117 -4.43 4.61 -6.39
C ASP A 117 -3.59 4.53 -5.11
N LYS A 118 -4.03 5.17 -4.03
CA LYS A 118 -3.29 5.29 -2.78
C LYS A 118 -4.16 5.19 -1.53
N MET A 119 -3.52 4.74 -0.45
CA MET A 119 -3.94 4.96 0.93
C MET A 119 -3.02 6.00 1.56
N GLU A 120 -3.56 6.97 2.29
CA GLU A 120 -2.78 7.95 3.06
C GLU A 120 -2.85 7.58 4.56
N PHE A 121 -1.74 7.73 5.28
CA PHE A 121 -1.68 7.37 6.71
C PHE A 121 -0.45 7.95 7.41
N GLY A 122 -0.43 7.89 8.74
CA GLY A 122 0.76 8.16 9.52
C GLY A 122 0.83 7.39 10.83
N TYR A 123 2.03 7.02 11.22
CA TYR A 123 2.28 6.18 12.38
C TYR A 123 3.56 6.60 13.12
N PRO A 124 3.53 6.70 14.47
CA PRO A 124 2.35 6.61 15.33
C PRO A 124 1.46 7.87 15.25
N GLY A 125 0.13 7.69 15.27
CA GLY A 125 -0.80 8.74 15.70
C GLY A 125 -1.38 9.68 14.63
N SER A 126 -1.43 9.30 13.34
CA SER A 126 -2.04 10.16 12.31
C SER A 126 -3.28 9.58 11.63
N GLY A 127 -3.74 8.39 12.04
CA GLY A 127 -4.86 7.71 11.41
C GLY A 127 -4.50 7.22 10.00
N ALA A 128 -5.51 6.70 9.30
CA ALA A 128 -5.40 6.31 7.91
C ALA A 128 -6.68 6.66 7.15
N ASP A 129 -6.55 6.97 5.87
CA ASP A 129 -7.66 7.28 5.00
C ASP A 129 -7.42 6.74 3.59
N LEU A 130 -8.53 6.49 2.92
CA LEU A 130 -8.56 6.40 1.48
C LEU A 130 -9.08 7.75 0.97
N THR A 131 -8.55 8.23 -0.14
CA THR A 131 -8.89 9.56 -0.65
C THR A 131 -9.12 9.53 -2.14
N SER A 132 -10.17 10.25 -2.57
CA SER A 132 -10.44 10.51 -3.98
C SER A 132 -10.46 12.00 -4.31
N LEU A 133 -9.77 12.82 -3.50
CA LEU A 133 -9.71 14.28 -3.69
C LEU A 133 -9.02 14.64 -5.01
N ASP A 134 -7.95 13.91 -5.35
CA ASP A 134 -7.18 14.13 -6.58
C ASP A 134 -7.76 13.37 -7.78
N PHE A 135 -8.11 12.09 -7.58
CA PHE A 135 -8.68 11.19 -8.59
C PHE A 135 -9.22 9.91 -7.92
N PHE A 136 -9.91 9.07 -8.69
CA PHE A 136 -10.25 7.69 -8.32
C PHE A 136 -9.67 6.75 -9.37
N GLY A 137 -8.79 5.84 -8.95
CA GLY A 137 -8.00 5.01 -9.85
C GLY A 137 -8.35 3.53 -9.80
N ILE A 138 -8.35 2.95 -8.59
CA ILE A 138 -8.71 1.55 -8.32
C ILE A 138 -9.55 1.44 -7.04
N PRO A 139 -10.51 0.49 -6.96
CA PRO A 139 -11.24 0.23 -5.73
C PRO A 139 -10.31 -0.28 -4.63
N LEU A 140 -10.44 0.26 -3.42
CA LEU A 140 -9.64 -0.11 -2.25
C LEU A 140 -10.52 -0.22 -1.00
N GLN A 141 -10.13 -1.09 -0.09
CA GLN A 141 -10.66 -1.18 1.27
C GLN A 141 -9.49 -1.31 2.24
N PHE A 142 -9.60 -0.69 3.41
CA PHE A 142 -8.78 -1.05 4.56
C PHE A 142 -9.65 -1.36 5.77
N ASP A 143 -9.13 -2.23 6.62
CA ASP A 143 -9.61 -2.47 7.97
C ASP A 143 -8.46 -2.15 8.94
N PHE A 144 -8.70 -1.25 9.90
CA PHE A 144 -7.76 -0.98 10.97
C PHE A 144 -8.08 -1.89 12.16
N ILE A 145 -7.16 -2.79 12.50
CA ILE A 145 -7.41 -3.89 13.43
C ILE A 145 -6.52 -3.72 14.66
N ASP A 146 -7.09 -3.89 15.85
CA ASP A 146 -6.32 -3.88 17.09
C ASP A 146 -5.58 -5.21 17.35
N SER A 147 -4.73 -5.23 18.37
CA SER A 147 -3.97 -6.44 18.74
C SER A 147 -4.84 -7.63 19.17
N ALA A 148 -6.13 -7.41 19.47
CA ALA A 148 -7.08 -8.47 19.80
C ALA A 148 -7.81 -9.02 18.55
N GLY A 149 -7.52 -8.49 17.36
CA GLY A 149 -8.19 -8.84 16.12
C GLY A 149 -9.53 -8.11 15.92
N THR A 150 -9.80 -7.07 16.71
CA THR A 150 -11.03 -6.28 16.58
C THR A 150 -10.84 -5.23 15.50
N ILE A 151 -11.74 -5.20 14.51
CA ILE A 151 -11.80 -4.11 13.54
C ILE A 151 -12.27 -2.84 14.27
N LEU A 152 -11.38 -1.86 14.35
CA LEU A 152 -11.63 -0.54 14.92
C LEU A 152 -12.25 0.41 13.89
N GLU A 153 -11.85 0.28 12.62
CA GLU A 153 -12.32 1.11 11.53
C GLU A 153 -12.29 0.33 10.21
N THR A 154 -13.29 0.56 9.36
CA THR A 154 -13.30 0.09 7.98
C THR A 154 -13.53 1.31 7.09
N ALA A 155 -12.67 1.52 6.10
CA ALA A 155 -12.93 2.46 5.03
C ALA A 155 -12.89 1.75 3.69
N THR A 156 -13.75 2.19 2.79
CA THR A 156 -13.98 1.51 1.54
C THR A 156 -14.28 2.52 0.44
N PHE A 157 -13.52 2.45 -0.64
CA PHE A 157 -13.82 3.11 -1.91
C PHE A 157 -14.15 2.04 -2.95
N TYR A 158 -15.45 1.74 -3.09
CA TYR A 158 -15.96 0.97 -4.23
C TYR A 158 -16.63 1.92 -5.22
N SER A 159 -16.39 1.69 -6.51
CA SER A 159 -17.38 2.03 -7.53
C SER A 159 -18.27 0.80 -7.72
N SER A 160 -19.59 0.95 -7.65
CA SER A 160 -20.56 -0.12 -7.95
C SER A 160 -20.55 -0.55 -9.43
N THR A 161 -19.58 -0.07 -10.21
CA THR A 161 -19.41 -0.31 -11.64
C THR A 161 -17.91 -0.45 -11.94
N ALA A 162 -17.57 -1.39 -12.82
CA ALA A 162 -16.21 -1.54 -13.35
C ALA A 162 -15.73 -0.20 -13.91
N THR A 163 -14.59 0.28 -13.39
CA THR A 163 -13.93 1.46 -13.95
C THR A 163 -12.99 0.99 -15.06
N LEU A 164 -13.36 1.38 -16.28
CA LEU A 164 -12.87 0.90 -17.58
C LEU A 164 -11.36 0.91 -17.77
#